data_AF-A0A971WFK4-F1
#
_entry.id   AF-A0A971WFK4-F1
#
_cell.length_a   1.000
_cell.length_b   1.000
_cell.length_c   1.000
_cell.angle_alpha   90.00
_cell.angle_beta   90.00
_cell.angle_gamma   90.00
#
_symmetry.space_group_name_H-M   'P 1'
#
loop_
_entity.id
_entity.type
_entity.pdbx_description
1 polymer ?
#
loop_
_entity_poly.entity_id
_entity_poly.type
_entity_poly.pdbx_seq_one_letter_code
_entity_poly.pdbx_strand_id
1 'polypeptide(L)'
;MLADKDFGLIDALLVSGAGFTIVFLELALLAVLVFLLSKTVRFFLRKAEDKKAAAGSHNLSVEAVPQISAALSKKSHGQLELVETDEPTAAIIMAIISNKTQIPLNKLRFIRIRLLEE
;
A
#
# COMPACT_ATOMS: atom_id res chain seq x y z
N MET A 1 -50.56 -34.58 0.42
CA MET A 1 -51.22 -33.27 0.65
C MET A 1 -50.16 -32.18 0.57
N LEU A 2 -49.62 -31.97 -0.63
CA LEU A 2 -48.67 -30.91 -0.94
C LEU A 2 -49.35 -30.13 -2.04
N ALA A 3 -50.06 -29.08 -1.65
CA ALA A 3 -50.61 -28.13 -2.58
C ALA A 3 -49.43 -27.57 -3.38
N ASP A 4 -49.42 -27.83 -4.69
CA ASP A 4 -48.81 -26.95 -5.66
C ASP A 4 -49.25 -25.53 -5.31
N LYS A 5 -48.37 -24.80 -4.62
CA LYS A 5 -48.46 -23.34 -4.56
C LYS A 5 -47.76 -22.92 -5.83
N ASP A 6 -48.55 -22.74 -6.88
CA ASP A 6 -48.09 -22.06 -8.09
C ASP A 6 -47.42 -20.77 -7.63
N PHE A 7 -46.08 -20.72 -7.64
CA PHE A 7 -45.32 -19.51 -7.39
C PHE A 7 -45.68 -18.56 -8.53
N GLY A 8 -46.70 -17.73 -8.27
CA GLY A 8 -47.27 -16.87 -9.28
C GLY A 8 -46.24 -15.88 -9.79
N LEU A 9 -46.47 -15.34 -10.97
CA LEU A 9 -45.66 -14.26 -11.54
C LEU A 9 -45.49 -13.09 -10.55
N ILE A 10 -46.53 -12.83 -9.75
CA ILE A 10 -46.54 -11.79 -8.70
C ILE A 10 -45.57 -12.14 -7.57
N ASP A 11 -45.56 -13.39 -7.09
CA ASP A 11 -44.65 -13.83 -6.03
C ASP A 11 -43.19 -13.81 -6.50
N ALA A 12 -42.93 -14.23 -7.73
CA ALA A 12 -41.61 -14.13 -8.33
C ALA A 12 -41.12 -12.68 -8.45
N LEU A 13 -42.02 -11.76 -8.82
CA LEU A 13 -41.71 -10.34 -8.93
C LEU A 13 -41.42 -9.71 -7.56
N LEU A 14 -42.18 -10.09 -6.52
CA LEU A 14 -41.94 -9.65 -5.14
C LEU A 14 -40.62 -10.19 -4.59
N VAL A 15 -40.33 -11.47 -4.80
CA VAL A 15 -39.06 -12.09 -4.38
C VAL A 15 -37.87 -11.44 -5.10
N SER A 16 -37.97 -11.22 -6.41
CA SER A 16 -36.93 -10.53 -7.18
C SER A 16 -36.74 -9.08 -6.71
N GLY A 17 -37.82 -8.36 -6.46
CA GLY A 17 -37.78 -6.98 -5.95
C GLY A 17 -37.15 -6.91 -4.55
N ALA A 18 -37.51 -7.81 -3.65
CA ALA A 18 -36.90 -7.93 -2.33
C ALA A 18 -35.40 -8.24 -2.42
N GLY A 19 -35.02 -9.19 -3.28
CA GLY A 19 -33.62 -9.53 -3.52
C GLY A 19 -32.80 -8.34 -4.04
N PHE A 20 -33.32 -7.62 -5.03
CA PHE A 20 -32.67 -6.42 -5.57
C PHE A 20 -32.51 -5.34 -4.49
N THR A 21 -33.54 -5.15 -3.66
CA THR A 21 -33.50 -4.19 -2.55
C THR A 21 -32.41 -4.54 -1.54
N ILE A 22 -32.26 -5.82 -1.18
CA ILE A 22 -31.21 -6.30 -0.26
C ILE A 22 -29.82 -6.09 -0.85
N VAL A 23 -29.61 -6.43 -2.12
CA VAL A 23 -28.33 -6.23 -2.81
C VAL A 23 -27.95 -4.75 -2.83
N PHE A 24 -28.89 -3.86 -3.17
CA PHE A 24 -28.65 -2.41 -3.11
C PHE A 24 -28.30 -1.93 -1.72
N LEU A 25 -28.99 -2.43 -0.70
CA LEU A 25 -28.71 -2.08 0.69
C LEU A 25 -27.31 -2.54 1.10
N GLU A 26 -26.91 -3.76 0.74
CA GLU A 26 -25.58 -4.30 1.03
C GLU A 26 -24.48 -3.50 0.33
N LEU A 27 -24.64 -3.19 -0.96
CA LEU A 27 -23.71 -2.33 -1.69
C LEU A 27 -23.60 -0.94 -1.07
N ALA A 28 -24.72 -0.35 -0.66
CA ALA A 28 -24.74 0.95 0.02
C ALA A 28 -24.01 0.88 1.38
N LEU A 29 -24.24 -0.17 2.16
CA LEU A 29 -23.61 -0.37 3.47
C LEU A 29 -22.09 -0.51 3.33
N LEU A 30 -21.62 -1.32 2.37
CA LEU A 30 -20.21 -1.44 2.06
C LEU A 30 -19.62 -0.13 1.53
N ALA A 31 -20.32 0.59 0.65
CA ALA A 31 -19.88 1.88 0.13
C ALA A 31 -19.74 2.93 1.24
N VAL A 32 -20.71 2.99 2.17
CA VAL A 32 -20.65 3.88 3.34
C VAL A 32 -19.46 3.52 4.22
N LEU A 33 -19.23 2.24 4.52
CA LEU A 33 -18.09 1.81 5.33
C LEU A 33 -16.75 2.24 4.69
N VAL A 34 -16.57 1.98 3.40
CA VAL A 34 -15.37 2.40 2.66
C VAL A 34 -15.25 3.91 2.59
N PHE A 35 -16.35 4.64 2.47
CA PHE A 35 -16.36 6.11 2.46
C PHE A 35 -15.92 6.69 3.82
N LEU A 36 -16.41 6.12 4.93
CA LEU A 36 -15.99 6.51 6.28
C LEU A 36 -14.50 6.26 6.49
N LEU A 37 -14.00 5.09 6.08
CA LEU A 37 -12.57 4.78 6.15
C LEU A 37 -11.75 5.72 5.26
N SER A 38 -12.18 5.98 4.04
CA SER A 38 -11.52 6.91 3.10
C SER A 38 -11.45 8.33 3.65
N LYS A 39 -12.53 8.81 4.26
CA LYS A 39 -12.60 10.14 4.85
C LYS A 39 -11.72 10.25 6.10
N THR A 40 -11.72 9.20 6.93
CA THR A 40 -10.91 9.12 8.15
C THR A 40 -9.43 9.07 7.81
N VAL A 41 -9.02 8.19 6.90
CA VAL A 41 -7.62 8.09 6.43
C VAL A 41 -7.16 9.39 5.79
N ARG A 42 -7.95 10.04 4.93
CA ARG A 42 -7.60 11.36 4.37
C ARG A 42 -7.47 12.44 5.44
N PHE A 43 -8.31 12.41 6.48
CA PHE A 43 -8.23 13.35 7.59
C PHE A 43 -6.97 13.13 8.43
N PHE A 44 -6.61 11.87 8.71
CA PHE A 44 -5.37 11.53 9.42
C PHE A 44 -4.11 11.81 8.58
N LEU A 45 -4.14 11.57 7.26
CA LEU A 45 -3.04 11.95 6.37
C LEU A 45 -2.81 13.46 6.34
N ARG A 46 -3.88 14.27 6.20
CA ARG A 46 -3.77 15.74 6.23
C ARG A 46 -3.20 16.22 7.57
N LYS A 47 -3.61 15.61 8.69
CA LYS A 47 -3.06 15.89 10.03
C LYS A 47 -1.59 15.47 10.20
N ALA A 48 -1.11 14.52 9.39
CA ALA A 48 0.29 14.13 9.33
C ALA A 48 1.12 15.03 8.38
N GLU A 49 0.51 15.58 7.34
CA GLU A 49 1.13 16.56 6.42
C GLU A 49 1.37 17.92 7.09
N ASP A 50 0.50 18.36 8.00
CA ASP A 50 0.74 19.57 8.82
C ASP A 50 1.97 19.44 9.73
N LYS A 51 2.41 18.20 10.07
CA LYS A 51 3.68 17.95 10.76
C LYS A 51 4.88 17.75 9.83
N LYS A 52 4.66 17.66 8.51
CA LYS A 52 5.71 17.51 7.49
C LYS A 52 5.92 18.77 6.63
N ALA A 53 5.19 19.85 6.90
CA ALA A 53 5.38 21.17 6.29
C ALA A 53 6.45 22.04 6.97
N ALA A 54 7.38 21.43 7.73
CA ALA A 54 8.52 22.12 8.34
C ALA A 54 9.89 21.67 7.78
N ALA A 55 9.93 21.00 6.62
CA ALA A 55 11.20 20.71 5.97
C ALA A 55 11.08 20.73 4.44
N GLY A 56 11.57 21.82 3.86
CA GLY A 56 12.15 21.78 2.52
C GLY A 56 11.31 22.42 1.41
N SER A 57 11.13 23.74 1.47
CA SER A 57 11.18 24.55 0.26
C SER A 57 12.56 24.33 -0.39
N HIS A 58 12.59 23.82 -1.61
CA HIS A 58 13.63 24.18 -2.59
C HIS A 58 13.13 23.84 -3.99
N ASN A 59 12.52 24.86 -4.62
CA ASN A 59 12.66 25.06 -6.06
C ASN A 59 14.15 25.09 -6.40
N LEU A 60 14.55 24.41 -7.47
CA LEU A 60 15.58 24.86 -8.41
C LEU A 60 15.49 23.99 -9.68
N SER A 61 14.94 24.60 -10.72
CA SER A 61 15.09 24.22 -12.12
C SER A 61 16.49 24.59 -12.59
N VAL A 62 17.27 23.66 -13.17
CA VAL A 62 18.35 23.95 -14.14
C VAL A 62 18.63 22.70 -15.00
N GLU A 63 18.38 22.86 -16.31
CA GLU A 63 19.23 22.55 -17.49
C GLU A 63 20.00 21.22 -17.65
N ALA A 64 20.05 20.77 -18.91
CA ALA A 64 20.58 19.53 -19.46
C ALA A 64 22.11 19.33 -19.42
N VAL A 65 22.56 18.08 -19.62
CA VAL A 65 23.51 17.58 -20.66
C VAL A 65 23.95 16.12 -20.32
N PRO A 66 24.12 15.21 -21.30
CA PRO A 66 24.19 13.76 -21.07
C PRO A 66 25.63 13.26 -20.91
N GLN A 67 25.87 12.32 -20.00
CA GLN A 67 27.04 11.44 -20.06
C GLN A 67 26.67 10.01 -19.71
N ILE A 68 27.09 9.14 -20.62
CA ILE A 68 26.85 7.71 -20.70
C ILE A 68 27.86 6.98 -19.80
N SER A 69 27.39 5.86 -19.23
CA SER A 69 28.16 4.73 -18.71
C SER A 69 29.03 4.91 -17.46
N ALA A 70 28.46 4.55 -16.31
CA ALA A 70 29.06 3.52 -15.46
C ALA A 70 27.94 2.77 -14.74
N ALA A 71 27.70 1.55 -15.23
CA ALA A 71 26.72 0.62 -14.72
C ALA A 71 27.03 0.22 -13.28
N LEU A 72 26.18 0.67 -12.37
CA LEU A 72 25.45 -0.14 -11.40
C LEU A 72 24.53 0.83 -10.70
N SER A 73 23.25 0.59 -10.87
CA SER A 73 22.12 1.29 -10.25
C SER A 73 22.45 1.79 -8.83
N LYS A 74 23.01 3.00 -8.73
CA LYS A 74 23.05 3.79 -7.50
C LYS A 74 21.66 4.41 -7.28
N LYS A 75 20.63 3.60 -7.46
CA LYS A 75 19.29 3.93 -7.01
C LYS A 75 19.35 3.68 -5.51
N SER A 76 19.77 4.70 -4.76
CA SER A 76 19.69 4.69 -3.30
C SER A 76 18.25 4.35 -2.93
N HIS A 77 18.02 3.11 -2.50
CA HIS A 77 16.71 2.54 -2.21
C HIS A 77 16.22 3.10 -0.87
N GLY A 78 15.93 4.39 -0.82
CA GLY A 78 15.55 5.08 0.42
C GLY A 78 16.70 5.19 1.42
N GLN A 79 16.48 5.99 2.46
CA GLN A 79 17.46 6.18 3.52
C GLN A 79 17.51 4.91 4.39
N LEU A 80 18.58 4.13 4.24
CA LEU A 80 18.90 3.01 5.13
C LEU A 80 19.59 3.54 6.37
N GLU A 81 19.10 3.16 7.54
CA GLU A 81 19.70 3.50 8.83
C GLU A 81 20.54 2.32 9.32
N LEU A 82 21.87 2.49 9.32
CA LEU A 82 22.81 1.54 9.91
C LEU A 82 23.16 2.03 11.33
N VAL A 83 22.90 1.20 12.33
CA VAL A 83 23.27 1.46 13.73
C VAL A 83 24.40 0.51 14.07
N GLU A 84 25.58 1.08 14.31
CA GLU A 84 26.78 0.33 14.73
C GLU A 84 27.14 -0.83 13.78
N THR A 85 26.76 -0.71 12.52
CA THR A 85 27.04 -1.66 11.44
C THR A 85 27.69 -0.92 10.28
N ASP A 86 28.75 -1.49 9.72
CA ASP A 86 29.43 -0.95 8.55
C ASP A 86 28.69 -1.26 7.25
N GLU A 87 28.88 -0.40 6.24
CA GLU A 87 28.28 -0.55 4.91
C GLU A 87 28.61 -1.90 4.23
N PRO A 88 29.86 -2.42 4.23
CA PRO A 88 30.14 -3.73 3.65
C PRO A 88 29.40 -4.87 4.35
N THR A 89 29.37 -4.88 5.68
CA THR A 89 28.60 -5.89 6.44
C THR A 89 27.10 -5.79 6.12
N ALA A 90 26.54 -4.59 6.02
CA ALA A 90 25.15 -4.40 5.62
C ALA A 90 24.88 -4.97 4.21
N ALA A 91 25.76 -4.74 3.24
CA ALA A 91 25.62 -5.28 1.89
C ALA A 91 25.59 -6.83 1.89
N ILE A 92 26.43 -7.46 2.70
CA ILE A 92 26.45 -8.92 2.87
C ILE A 92 25.12 -9.40 3.47
N ILE A 93 24.62 -8.73 4.51
CA ILE A 93 23.32 -9.05 5.12
C ILE A 93 22.19 -8.95 4.08
N MET A 94 22.18 -7.89 3.26
CA MET A 94 21.17 -7.73 2.20
C MET A 94 21.22 -8.85 1.16
N ALA A 95 22.41 -9.27 0.76
CA ALA A 95 22.61 -10.36 -0.19
C ALA A 95 22.13 -11.70 0.37
N ILE A 96 22.47 -12.01 1.62
CA ILE A 96 22.06 -13.26 2.28
C ILE A 96 20.54 -13.33 2.40
N ILE A 97 19.89 -12.23 2.83
CA ILE A 97 18.44 -12.19 3.01
C ILE A 97 17.73 -12.25 1.66
N SER A 98 18.24 -11.58 0.62
CA SER A 98 17.72 -11.71 -0.75
C SER A 98 17.77 -13.17 -1.23
N ASN A 99 18.89 -13.87 -0.99
CA ASN A 99 19.04 -15.26 -1.38
C ASN A 99 18.11 -16.20 -0.57
N LYS A 100 17.99 -16.01 0.75
CA LYS A 100 17.12 -16.85 1.59
C LYS A 100 15.63 -16.65 1.29
N THR A 101 15.23 -15.42 0.99
CA THR A 101 13.83 -15.09 0.70
C THR A 101 13.46 -15.28 -0.78
N GLN A 102 14.45 -15.46 -1.66
CA GLN A 102 14.28 -15.46 -3.12
C GLN A 102 13.63 -14.16 -3.65
N ILE A 103 13.70 -13.08 -2.88
CA ILE A 103 13.23 -11.76 -3.29
C ILE A 103 14.45 -10.97 -3.82
N PRO A 104 14.44 -10.51 -5.08
CA PRO A 104 15.55 -9.75 -5.61
C PRO A 104 15.69 -8.39 -4.90
N LEU A 105 16.93 -7.89 -4.79
CA LEU A 105 17.29 -6.63 -4.11
C LEU A 105 16.43 -5.42 -4.55
N ASN A 106 15.98 -5.37 -5.81
CA ASN A 106 15.14 -4.28 -6.32
C ASN A 106 13.72 -4.25 -5.71
N LYS A 107 13.24 -5.38 -5.16
CA LYS A 107 11.95 -5.53 -4.49
C LYS A 107 12.08 -5.67 -2.97
N LEU A 108 13.30 -5.69 -2.44
CA LEU A 108 13.59 -5.84 -1.02
C LEU A 108 14.01 -4.48 -0.44
N ARG A 109 13.37 -4.03 0.63
CA ARG A 109 13.69 -2.75 1.29
C ARG A 109 14.12 -3.00 2.73
N PHE A 110 15.36 -2.63 3.03
CA PHE A 110 15.89 -2.59 4.39
C PHE A 110 15.65 -1.20 4.98
N ILE A 111 14.95 -1.14 6.11
CA ILE A 111 14.67 0.12 6.82
C ILE A 111 15.80 0.42 7.82
N ARG A 112 16.19 -0.60 8.60
CA ARG A 112 17.21 -0.50 9.64
C ARG A 112 18.03 -1.78 9.72
N ILE A 113 19.33 -1.66 9.93
CA ILE A 113 20.24 -2.75 10.30
C ILE A 113 20.96 -2.31 11.57
N ARG A 114 20.91 -3.13 12.63
CA ARG A 114 21.47 -2.82 13.94
C ARG A 114 22.28 -4.00 14.44
N LEU A 115 23.43 -3.72 15.02
CA LEU A 115 24.18 -4.70 15.80
C LEU A 115 23.47 -4.90 17.15
N LEU A 116 23.30 -6.14 17.57
CA LEU A 116 22.84 -6.48 18.92
C LEU A 116 24.09 -6.89 19.72
N GLU A 117 24.38 -6.18 20.80
CA GLU A 117 25.30 -6.65 21.81
C GLU A 117 24.53 -7.61 22.72
N GLU A 118 24.93 -8.90 22.74
CA GLU A 118 24.46 -9.89 23.72
C GLU A 118 25.41 -9.98 24.91
#